data_AF-A0AAV6ALA0-F1
#
_entry.id   AF-A0AAV6ALA0-F1
#
_cell.length_a   1.000
_cell.length_b   1.000
_cell.length_c   1.000
_cell.angle_alpha   90.00
_cell.angle_beta   90.00
_cell.angle_gamma   90.00
#
_symmetry.space_group_name_H-M   'P 1'
#
loop_
_entity.id
_entity.type
_entity.pdbx_description
1 polymer ?
#
loop_
_entity_poly.entity_id
_entity_poly.type
_entity_poly.pdbx_seq_one_letter_code
_entity_poly.pdbx_strand_id
1 'polypeptide(L)'
;MPERHRSLLRIDTEPEPLRAVRSALVGREDKLAQLDEVVTRAIDFQAPQLVTVVGNQGTGKTRLINELITRLAANPDRARLRVFHGAAERDREGKPIPLSAIKSLLRDRFEL
;
A
#
# COMPACT_ATOMS: atom_id res chain seq x y z
N MET A 1 23.71 22.65 -13.24
CA MET A 1 22.27 22.28 -13.17
C MET A 1 22.11 21.43 -11.93
N PRO A 2 21.43 21.88 -10.87
CA PRO A 2 21.52 21.21 -9.58
C PRO A 2 20.71 19.90 -9.58
N GLU A 3 21.34 18.88 -9.02
CA GLU A 3 20.83 17.52 -8.88
C GLU A 3 19.62 17.45 -7.94
N ARG A 4 18.56 16.78 -8.39
CA ARG A 4 17.44 16.41 -7.52
C ARG A 4 17.76 15.08 -6.84
N HIS A 5 18.38 15.16 -5.66
CA HIS A 5 18.36 14.10 -4.67
C HIS A 5 16.91 13.88 -4.21
N ARG A 6 16.22 12.89 -4.79
CA ARG A 6 15.04 12.27 -4.17
C ARG A 6 15.48 10.97 -3.54
N SER A 7 15.97 11.06 -2.30
CA SER A 7 15.94 9.93 -1.39
C SER A 7 14.46 9.55 -1.19
N LEU A 8 14.02 8.51 -1.90
CA LEU A 8 12.73 7.87 -1.67
C LEU A 8 12.86 7.11 -0.35
N LEU A 9 12.69 7.84 0.75
CA LEU A 9 12.50 7.29 2.07
C LEU A 9 11.41 6.21 1.98
N ARG A 10 11.85 5.00 2.27
CA ARG A 10 11.13 3.86 2.85
C ARG A 10 9.67 4.16 3.15
N ILE A 11 8.78 3.37 2.56
CA ILE A 11 7.45 3.19 3.14
C ILE A 11 7.67 2.26 4.32
N ASP A 12 7.75 2.84 5.50
CA ASP A 12 7.78 2.10 6.75
C ASP A 12 6.56 1.16 6.83
N THR A 13 6.77 -0.07 7.28
CA THR A 13 5.73 -1.09 7.53
C THR A 13 4.83 -0.77 8.72
N GLU A 14 5.13 0.31 9.43
CA GLU A 14 4.33 0.83 10.53
C GLU A 14 3.22 1.73 9.95
N PRO A 15 1.94 1.54 10.31
CA PRO A 15 0.91 2.49 9.94
C PRO A 15 1.32 3.88 10.46
N GLU A 16 1.48 4.83 9.54
CA GLU A 16 1.86 6.21 9.88
C GLU A 16 0.89 6.74 10.95
N PRO A 17 1.36 7.23 12.11
CA PRO A 17 0.47 7.72 13.16
C PRO A 17 -0.39 8.85 12.58
N LEU A 18 -1.70 8.83 12.88
CA LEU A 18 -2.70 9.81 12.43
C LEU A 18 -2.38 11.22 12.97
N ARG A 19 -1.30 11.85 12.53
CA ARG A 19 -0.96 13.23 12.83
C ARG A 19 -1.43 14.12 11.69
N ALA A 20 -2.69 14.49 11.78
CA ALA A 20 -3.23 15.81 11.47
C ALA A 20 -4.75 15.69 11.44
N VAL A 21 -5.45 16.64 12.06
CA VAL A 21 -6.86 16.91 11.79
C VAL A 21 -6.96 17.29 10.32
N ARG A 22 -7.12 16.29 9.45
CA ARG A 22 -7.31 16.47 8.01
C ARG A 22 -8.79 16.31 7.74
N SER A 23 -9.36 17.25 6.98
CA SER A 23 -10.78 17.25 6.63
C SER A 23 -11.29 15.86 6.25
N ALA A 24 -12.50 15.54 6.69
CA ALA A 24 -13.19 14.31 6.33
C ALA A 24 -13.22 14.20 4.80
N LEU A 25 -12.73 13.08 4.28
CA LEU A 25 -12.69 12.83 2.85
C LEU A 25 -14.07 12.36 2.40
N VAL A 26 -14.91 13.29 1.98
CA VAL A 26 -16.23 12.99 1.44
C VAL A 26 -16.09 12.13 0.16
N GLY A 27 -16.84 11.02 0.08
CA GLY A 27 -16.89 10.16 -1.12
C GLY A 27 -15.84 9.05 -1.25
N ARG A 28 -15.10 8.73 -0.18
CA ARG A 28 -14.16 7.58 -0.17
C ARG A 28 -14.69 6.33 0.53
N GLU A 29 -15.81 6.41 1.24
CA GLU A 29 -16.40 5.23 1.89
C GLU A 29 -16.72 4.14 0.88
N ASP A 30 -17.30 4.49 -0.28
CA ASP A 30 -17.61 3.51 -1.34
C ASP A 30 -16.34 2.81 -1.88
N LYS A 31 -15.24 3.57 -2.02
CA LYS A 31 -13.96 3.01 -2.50
C LYS A 31 -13.31 2.11 -1.45
N LEU A 32 -13.38 2.50 -0.19
CA LEU A 32 -12.89 1.68 0.92
C LEU A 32 -13.72 0.40 1.06
N ALA A 33 -15.04 0.49 0.96
CA ALA A 33 -15.94 -0.66 0.95
C ALA A 33 -15.61 -1.61 -0.21
N GLN A 34 -15.41 -1.09 -1.43
CA GLN A 34 -15.02 -1.89 -2.58
C GLN A 34 -13.69 -2.62 -2.36
N LEU A 35 -12.69 -1.96 -1.77
CA LEU A 35 -11.40 -2.60 -1.47
C LEU A 35 -11.54 -3.64 -0.35
N ASP A 36 -12.34 -3.38 0.67
CA ASP A 36 -12.61 -4.34 1.74
C ASP A 36 -13.32 -5.60 1.21
N GLU A 37 -14.30 -5.44 0.31
CA GLU A 37 -14.94 -6.56 -0.39
C GLU A 37 -13.96 -7.39 -1.21
N VAL A 38 -12.95 -6.78 -1.82
CA VAL A 38 -11.90 -7.51 -2.54
C VAL A 38 -11.09 -8.37 -1.57
N VAL A 39 -10.73 -7.83 -0.40
CA VAL A 39 -10.04 -8.59 0.65
C VAL A 39 -10.90 -9.74 1.15
N THR A 40 -12.19 -9.48 1.41
CA THR A 40 -13.16 -10.51 1.80
C THR A 40 -13.20 -11.64 0.78
N ARG A 41 -13.34 -11.32 -0.52
CA ARG A 41 -13.32 -12.32 -1.59
C ARG A 41 -12.01 -13.11 -1.65
N ALA A 42 -10.86 -12.44 -1.46
CA ALA A 42 -9.57 -13.12 -1.46
C ALA A 42 -9.47 -14.18 -0.35
N ILE A 43 -10.02 -13.88 0.82
CA ILE A 43 -10.06 -14.77 1.98
C ILE A 43 -11.06 -15.90 1.75
N ASP A 44 -12.30 -15.56 1.44
CA ASP A 44 -13.42 -16.52 1.34
C ASP A 44 -13.18 -17.56 0.24
N PHE A 45 -12.67 -17.12 -0.92
CA PHE A 45 -12.40 -17.99 -2.06
C PHE A 45 -10.98 -18.56 -2.09
N GLN A 46 -10.12 -18.19 -1.13
CA GLN A 46 -8.70 -18.54 -1.09
C GLN A 46 -7.98 -18.29 -2.43
N ALA A 47 -8.36 -17.21 -3.12
CA ALA A 47 -7.93 -16.90 -4.47
C ALA A 47 -7.32 -15.49 -4.55
N PRO A 48 -6.09 -15.33 -5.08
CA PRO A 48 -5.44 -14.03 -5.20
C PRO A 48 -6.28 -13.01 -5.98
N GLN A 49 -6.37 -11.79 -5.45
CA GLN A 49 -7.04 -10.67 -6.10
C GLN A 49 -6.02 -9.59 -6.47
N LEU A 50 -6.10 -9.06 -7.69
CA LEU A 50 -5.26 -7.97 -8.16
C LEU A 50 -6.09 -6.71 -8.35
N VAL A 51 -5.71 -5.63 -7.68
CA VAL A 51 -6.36 -4.32 -7.80
C VAL A 51 -5.36 -3.27 -8.25
N THR A 52 -5.74 -2.47 -9.24
CA THR A 52 -4.95 -1.31 -9.68
C THR A 52 -5.68 -0.03 -9.29
N VAL A 53 -5.08 0.79 -8.42
CA VAL A 53 -5.64 2.08 -8.01
C VAL A 53 -5.10 3.19 -8.90
N VAL A 54 -5.96 3.73 -9.76
CA VAL A 54 -5.62 4.82 -10.68
C VAL A 54 -6.23 6.14 -10.19
N GLY A 55 -5.52 7.25 -10.42
CA GLY A 55 -6.03 8.58 -10.14
C GLY A 55 -4.95 9.64 -10.29
N ASN A 56 -5.35 10.90 -10.43
CA ASN A 56 -4.42 12.02 -10.61
C ASN A 56 -3.46 12.19 -9.43
N GLN A 57 -2.37 12.94 -9.62
CA GLN A 57 -1.45 13.27 -8.53
C GLN A 57 -2.21 14.01 -7.41
N GLY A 58 -1.90 13.73 -6.14
CA GLY A 58 -2.55 14.38 -4.99
C GLY A 58 -3.96 13.87 -4.63
N THR A 59 -4.54 12.95 -5.41
CA THR A 59 -5.88 12.36 -5.14
C THR A 59 -5.91 11.34 -4.00
N GLY A 60 -4.94 11.35 -3.08
CA GLY A 60 -4.98 10.56 -1.85
C GLY A 60 -4.94 9.04 -2.02
N LYS A 61 -4.33 8.49 -3.09
CA LYS A 61 -4.20 7.04 -3.31
C LYS A 61 -3.46 6.33 -2.16
N THR A 62 -2.33 6.87 -1.74
CA THR A 62 -1.58 6.34 -0.58
C THR A 62 -2.43 6.38 0.69
N ARG A 63 -3.17 7.48 0.90
CA ARG A 63 -4.07 7.61 2.05
C ARG A 63 -5.19 6.58 2.03
N LEU A 64 -5.78 6.30 0.86
CA LEU A 64 -6.80 5.26 0.67
C LEU A 64 -6.27 3.87 1.09
N ILE A 65 -5.06 3.52 0.66
CA ILE A 65 -4.43 2.24 1.03
C ILE A 65 -4.12 2.18 2.53
N ASN A 66 -3.59 3.26 3.11
CA ASN A 66 -3.31 3.31 4.56
C ASN A 66 -4.60 3.18 5.39
N GLU A 67 -5.68 3.84 4.99
CA GLU A 67 -6.98 3.75 5.66
C GLU A 67 -7.56 2.32 5.58
N LEU A 68 -7.43 1.64 4.44
CA LEU A 68 -7.80 0.23 4.32
C LEU A 68 -6.99 -0.64 5.29
N ILE A 69 -5.67 -0.49 5.32
CA ILE A 69 -4.79 -1.27 6.21
C ILE A 69 -5.17 -1.06 7.68
N THR A 70 -5.42 0.20 8.09
CA THR A 70 -5.88 0.51 9.45
C THR A 70 -7.22 -0.17 9.77
N ARG A 71 -8.19 -0.17 8.84
CA ARG A 71 -9.48 -0.86 9.03
C ARG A 71 -9.31 -2.37 9.17
N LEU A 72 -8.47 -2.98 8.33
CA LEU A 72 -8.20 -4.41 8.38
C LEU A 72 -7.52 -4.81 9.70
N ALA A 73 -6.56 -4.02 10.17
CA ALA A 73 -5.86 -4.27 11.42
C ALA A 73 -6.77 -4.11 12.65
N ALA A 74 -7.78 -3.22 12.58
CA ALA A 74 -8.75 -3.01 13.66
C ALA A 74 -9.80 -4.13 13.76
N ASN A 75 -9.95 -4.97 12.75
CA ASN A 75 -10.89 -6.09 12.75
C ASN A 75 -10.23 -7.36 13.36
N PRO A 76 -10.70 -7.87 14.51
CA PRO A 76 -10.10 -9.04 15.17
C PRO A 76 -10.03 -10.29 14.29
N ASP A 77 -11.02 -10.52 13.42
CA ASP A 77 -11.06 -11.67 12.51
C ASP A 77 -10.00 -11.56 11.40
N ARG A 78 -9.50 -10.34 11.16
CA ARG A 78 -8.50 -10.01 10.14
C ARG A 78 -7.15 -9.62 10.73
N ALA A 79 -6.99 -9.66 12.06
CA ALA A 79 -5.76 -9.25 12.75
C ALA A 79 -4.53 -10.09 12.38
N ARG A 80 -4.73 -11.25 11.75
CA ARG A 80 -3.64 -12.11 11.24
C ARG A 80 -3.16 -11.74 9.83
N LEU A 81 -3.84 -10.82 9.15
CA LEU A 81 -3.42 -10.36 7.83
C LEU A 81 -2.07 -9.68 7.94
N ARG A 82 -1.15 -10.11 7.07
CA ARG A 82 0.17 -9.50 6.94
C ARG A 82 0.17 -8.57 5.75
N VAL A 83 0.66 -7.35 5.96
CA VAL A 83 0.74 -6.31 4.92
C VAL A 83 2.19 -6.10 4.56
N PHE A 84 2.46 -6.02 3.27
CA PHE A 84 3.78 -5.73 2.72
C PHE A 84 3.68 -4.58 1.73
N HIS A 85 4.67 -3.70 1.76
CA HIS A 85 4.78 -2.59 0.83
C HIS A 85 5.96 -2.82 -0.11
N GLY A 86 5.74 -2.58 -1.39
CA GLY A 86 6.74 -2.74 -2.42
C GLY A 86 6.56 -1.69 -3.50
N ALA A 87 7.67 -1.27 -4.10
CA ALA A 87 7.67 -0.30 -5.19
C ALA A 87 8.33 -0.90 -6.43
N ALA A 88 7.80 -0.53 -7.61
CA ALA A 88 8.53 -0.71 -8.85
C ALA A 88 9.71 0.26 -8.86
N GLU A 89 10.93 -0.28 -8.96
CA GLU A 89 12.17 0.48 -8.92
C GLU A 89 12.85 0.44 -10.29
N ARG A 90 13.74 1.42 -10.51
CA ARG A 90 14.60 1.51 -11.68
C ARG A 90 16.03 1.67 -11.20
N ASP A 91 16.98 1.10 -11.94
CA ASP A 91 18.41 1.30 -11.67
C ASP A 91 18.87 2.72 -12.05
N ARG A 92 20.17 2.98 -11.89
CA ARG A 92 20.74 4.31 -12.16
C ARG A 92 20.64 4.68 -13.64
N GLU A 93 20.63 3.67 -14.50
CA GLU A 93 20.48 3.76 -15.95
C GLU A 93 18.99 3.84 -16.37
N GLY A 94 18.07 3.81 -15.42
CA GLY A 94 16.62 3.93 -15.63
C GLY A 94 15.93 2.64 -16.08
N LYS A 95 16.64 1.52 -16.15
CA LYS A 95 16.07 0.21 -16.51
C LYS A 95 15.23 -0.32 -15.34
N PRO A 96 14.05 -0.94 -15.60
CA PRO A 96 13.26 -1.57 -14.54
C PRO A 96 14.07 -2.63 -13.80
N ILE A 97 14.04 -2.60 -12.47
CA ILE A 97 14.60 -3.66 -11.64
C ILE A 97 13.55 -4.77 -11.55
N PRO A 98 13.79 -5.96 -12.12
CA PRO A 98 12.80 -7.03 -12.12
C PRO A 98 12.35 -7.39 -10.70
N LEU A 99 11.05 -7.53 -10.52
CA LEU A 99 10.43 -7.98 -9.28
C LEU A 99 10.73 -7.11 -8.04
N SER A 100 11.17 -5.86 -8.19
CA SER A 100 11.56 -5.00 -7.05
C SER A 100 10.45 -4.86 -6.01
N ALA A 101 9.19 -4.78 -6.44
CA ALA A 101 8.05 -4.68 -5.53
C ALA A 101 7.79 -5.97 -4.73
N ILE A 102 8.17 -7.13 -5.26
CA ILE A 102 8.02 -8.43 -4.59
C ILE A 102 9.28 -8.76 -3.78
N LYS A 103 10.43 -8.22 -4.17
CA LYS A 103 11.69 -8.40 -3.45
C LYS A 103 11.61 -7.87 -2.02
N SER A 104 10.90 -6.76 -1.77
CA SER A 104 10.66 -6.27 -0.40
C SER A 104 9.90 -7.28 0.44
N LEU A 105 8.83 -7.87 -0.09
CA LEU A 105 8.07 -8.95 0.55
C LEU A 105 8.99 -10.13 0.94
N LEU A 106 9.86 -10.58 0.03
CA LEU A 106 10.74 -11.71 0.29
C LEU A 106 11.79 -11.39 1.36
N ARG A 107 12.38 -10.20 1.31
CA ARG A 107 13.35 -9.74 2.32
C ARG A 107 12.73 -9.64 3.70
N ASP A 108 11.58 -8.97 3.81
CA ASP A 108 10.90 -8.76 5.09
C ASP A 108 10.41 -10.08 5.70
N ARG A 109 10.09 -11.08 4.86
CA ARG A 109 9.58 -12.38 5.30
C ARG A 109 10.66 -13.37 5.67
N PHE A 110 11.81 -13.36 4.99
CA PHE A 110 12.81 -14.43 5.02
C PHE A 110 14.24 -13.97 5.35
N GLU A 111 14.44 -12.69 5.66
CA GLU A 111 15.77 -12.13 6.03
C GLU A 111 16.84 -12.28 4.93
N LEU A 112 16.43 -12.21 3.66
CA LEU A 112 17.29 -12.34 2.46
C LEU A 112 17.90 -11.02 1.94
#